data_AF-D3BQ88-F1
#
_entry.id   AF-D3BQ88-F1
#
_cell.length_a   1.000
_cell.length_b   1.000
_cell.length_c   1.000
_cell.angle_alpha   90.00
_cell.angle_beta   90.00
_cell.angle_gamma   90.00
#
_symmetry.space_group_name_H-M   'P 1'
#
loop_
_entity.id
_entity.type
_entity.pdbx_description
1 polymer ?
#
loop_
_entity_poly.entity_id
_entity_poly.type
_entity_poly.pdbx_seq_one_letter_code
_entity_poly.pdbx_strand_id
1 'polypeptide(L)'
;MTNNIKFIVEEEEEKRAVDIQSIFIPWKIDPFNMKKFITTNKLSSIPGNDTDQVCCKRINVPISTPLDIQCILPRSSIYMEQSPIEQIEEYTEHLLIECEDNVFWIKDNSPEIQRQIFEINAQLLEWVELNHISGNIFDDKSMFNLGTQKITKYIPSISFMTEARWNLVLDSMKHPNQPQTQHPDFVIELRSYEQGITNQIPTLHKKMCNWISSGVESAILIDGYEKQIFIYCHTSKIQENNNNDHPDTIQQIIQLNHSKQKIKQDIKQIEDYLDKQESQANNNNNKTFEIIENMLRQKREQQMVMECNHQYFQNLQPVPGYNDISMKCIPMFNNNDNTSKIDDNQQHNFITSSIQDNNNNNNNNNNNNNNNNNNINDKKQLSQEQANCHDTRSNLILHCVGVMNGFKINLSKIIF
;
A
#
# COMPACT_ATOMS: atom_id res chain seq x y z
N MET A 1 13.87 -26.90 39.53
CA MET A 1 13.13 -25.67 39.89
C MET A 1 13.49 -24.62 38.86
N THR A 2 12.66 -24.50 37.82
CA THR A 2 12.84 -23.56 36.71
C THR A 2 11.57 -22.73 36.64
N ASN A 3 11.68 -21.46 37.05
CA ASN A 3 10.58 -20.51 37.04
C ASN A 3 10.32 -20.03 35.61
N ASN A 4 9.28 -20.57 34.97
CA ASN A 4 8.72 -20.04 33.73
C ASN A 4 7.80 -18.87 34.07
N ILE A 5 8.33 -17.64 34.00
CA ILE A 5 7.54 -16.42 34.04
C ILE A 5 6.93 -16.24 32.65
N LYS A 6 5.67 -16.62 32.49
CA LYS A 6 4.88 -16.39 31.29
C LYS A 6 4.30 -14.97 31.41
N PHE A 7 4.89 -14.00 30.72
CA PHE A 7 4.29 -12.68 30.57
C PHE A 7 3.06 -12.83 29.67
N ILE A 8 1.88 -12.87 30.28
CA ILE A 8 0.62 -12.68 29.57
C ILE A 8 0.45 -11.16 29.48
N VAL A 9 0.85 -10.59 28.35
CA VAL A 9 0.42 -9.24 27.98
C VAL A 9 -0.98 -9.43 27.40
N GLU A 10 -2.00 -9.30 28.24
CA GLU A 10 -3.36 -9.03 27.75
C GLU A 10 -3.33 -7.60 27.21
N GLU A 11 -3.02 -7.44 25.93
CA GLU A 11 -3.33 -6.21 25.20
C GLU A 11 -4.86 -6.09 25.20
N GLU A 12 -5.39 -5.26 26.08
CA GLU A 12 -6.74 -4.74 25.93
C GLU A 12 -6.76 -3.99 24.59
N GLU A 13 -7.18 -4.66 23.52
CA GLU A 13 -7.52 -4.02 22.26
C GLU A 13 -8.64 -3.03 22.55
N GLU A 14 -8.26 -1.77 22.77
CA GLU A 14 -9.16 -0.64 22.85
C GLU A 14 -9.95 -0.64 21.54
N LYS A 15 -11.19 -1.11 21.59
CA LYS A 15 -12.08 -1.16 20.43
C LYS A 15 -12.30 0.26 19.95
N ARG A 16 -11.50 0.68 18.98
CA ARG A 16 -11.64 1.97 18.31
C ARG A 16 -13.07 2.05 17.79
N ALA A 17 -13.74 3.18 18.04
CA ALA A 17 -15.07 3.40 17.52
C ALA A 17 -15.03 3.26 15.99
N VAL A 18 -15.95 2.49 15.43
CA VAL A 18 -16.06 2.33 13.97
C VAL A 18 -16.55 3.65 13.41
N ASP A 19 -15.80 4.21 12.45
CA ASP A 19 -16.21 5.42 11.75
C ASP A 19 -17.46 5.15 10.91
N ILE A 20 -18.48 5.97 11.13
CA ILE A 20 -19.80 5.85 10.51
C ILE A 20 -20.04 7.07 9.62
N GLN A 21 -20.46 6.81 8.39
CA GLN A 21 -20.87 7.82 7.43
C GLN A 21 -22.33 7.61 7.05
N SER A 22 -22.94 8.62 6.45
CA SER A 22 -24.33 8.54 6.02
C SER A 22 -24.45 8.60 4.50
N ILE A 23 -25.06 7.59 3.92
CA ILE A 23 -25.40 7.55 2.49
C ILE A 23 -26.81 8.06 2.26
N PHE A 24 -27.04 8.69 1.12
CA PHE A 24 -28.37 9.12 0.71
C PHE A 24 -28.94 8.19 -0.37
N ILE A 25 -30.17 7.70 -0.17
CA ILE A 25 -30.89 6.91 -1.16
C ILE A 25 -32.00 7.78 -1.78
N PRO A 26 -31.92 8.12 -3.09
CA PRO A 26 -32.82 9.09 -3.70
C PRO A 26 -34.22 8.56 -4.02
N TRP A 27 -34.42 7.24 -3.93
CA TRP A 27 -35.73 6.61 -4.09
C TRP A 27 -36.32 6.13 -2.76
N LYS A 28 -37.62 5.83 -2.78
CA LYS A 28 -38.31 5.25 -1.63
C LYS A 28 -37.97 3.77 -1.50
N ILE A 29 -37.54 3.36 -0.32
CA ILE A 29 -37.34 1.95 0.04
C ILE A 29 -38.52 1.53 0.93
N ASP A 30 -39.18 0.42 0.61
CA ASP A 30 -40.23 -0.10 1.49
C ASP A 30 -39.63 -0.70 2.78
N PRO A 31 -40.37 -0.70 3.91
CA PRO A 31 -39.85 -1.18 5.19
C PRO A 31 -39.31 -2.62 5.17
N PHE A 32 -39.87 -3.49 4.33
CA PHE A 32 -39.42 -4.88 4.22
C PHE A 32 -38.02 -4.95 3.59
N ASN A 33 -37.79 -4.25 2.47
CA ASN A 33 -36.49 -4.18 1.84
C ASN A 33 -35.46 -3.46 2.72
N MET A 34 -35.84 -2.40 3.44
CA MET A 34 -34.95 -1.73 4.41
C MET A 34 -34.51 -2.69 5.54
N LYS A 35 -35.46 -3.42 6.13
CA LYS A 35 -35.14 -4.43 7.15
C LYS A 35 -34.23 -5.52 6.60
N LYS A 36 -34.47 -5.97 5.37
CA LYS A 36 -33.61 -6.94 4.67
C LYS A 36 -32.20 -6.39 4.48
N PHE A 37 -32.05 -5.13 4.07
CA PHE A 37 -30.76 -4.45 3.93
C PHE A 37 -29.97 -4.39 5.22
N ILE A 38 -30.60 -3.89 6.30
CA ILE A 38 -29.98 -3.78 7.63
C ILE A 38 -29.53 -5.15 8.13
N THR A 39 -30.36 -6.18 7.95
CA THR A 39 -30.05 -7.54 8.40
C THR A 39 -28.91 -8.16 7.58
N THR A 40 -28.96 -8.03 6.25
CA THR A 40 -27.96 -8.60 5.32
C THR A 40 -26.57 -8.02 5.60
N ASN A 41 -26.52 -6.71 5.84
CA ASN A 41 -25.27 -5.98 6.08
C ASN A 41 -24.90 -5.84 7.56
N LYS A 42 -25.62 -6.53 8.48
CA LYS A 42 -25.37 -6.53 9.93
C LYS A 42 -25.32 -5.11 10.55
N LEU A 43 -26.16 -4.19 10.08
CA LEU A 43 -26.14 -2.77 10.48
C LEU A 43 -27.00 -2.47 11.71
N SER A 44 -27.58 -3.49 12.36
CA SER A 44 -28.53 -3.32 13.47
C SER A 44 -27.90 -2.70 14.74
N SER A 45 -26.58 -2.78 14.90
CA SER A 45 -25.86 -2.17 16.02
C SER A 45 -25.48 -0.71 15.77
N ILE A 46 -25.73 -0.17 14.59
CA ILE A 46 -25.32 1.19 14.23
C ILE A 46 -26.42 2.19 14.66
N PRO A 47 -26.08 3.20 15.49
CA PRO A 47 -27.05 4.20 15.91
C PRO A 47 -27.70 4.92 14.73
N GLY A 48 -29.01 5.14 14.81
CA GLY A 48 -29.79 5.86 13.79
C GLY A 48 -30.37 4.99 12.68
N ASN A 49 -30.02 3.70 12.60
CA ASN A 49 -30.63 2.75 11.67
C ASN A 49 -31.89 2.10 12.27
N ASP A 50 -32.88 2.90 12.62
CA ASP A 50 -34.17 2.40 13.12
C ASP A 50 -35.06 1.94 11.96
N THR A 51 -35.59 0.71 12.05
CA THR A 51 -36.44 0.10 11.02
C THR A 51 -37.81 0.77 10.89
N ASP A 52 -38.23 1.53 11.89
CA ASP A 52 -39.60 2.05 11.97
C ASP A 52 -39.78 3.39 11.22
N GLN A 53 -38.70 3.98 10.71
CA GLN A 53 -38.78 5.15 9.85
C GLN A 53 -39.07 4.76 8.39
N VAL A 54 -40.36 4.78 8.05
CA VAL A 54 -40.96 4.39 6.76
C VAL A 54 -40.40 5.17 5.53
N CYS A 55 -39.49 6.12 5.71
CA CYS A 55 -38.91 6.95 4.64
C CYS A 55 -37.45 7.35 4.90
N CYS A 56 -36.59 6.43 5.39
CA CYS A 56 -35.17 6.73 5.53
C CYS A 56 -34.53 7.01 4.17
N LYS A 57 -34.36 8.29 3.84
CA LYS A 57 -33.50 8.75 2.76
C LYS A 57 -32.02 8.65 3.12
N ARG A 58 -31.72 8.47 4.41
CA ARG A 58 -30.36 8.48 4.97
C ARG A 58 -30.13 7.17 5.72
N ILE A 59 -29.02 6.48 5.43
CA ILE A 59 -28.64 5.25 6.11
C ILE A 59 -27.23 5.42 6.67
N ASN A 60 -27.02 5.08 7.93
CA ASN A 60 -25.70 5.12 8.54
C ASN A 60 -24.97 3.82 8.25
N VAL A 61 -23.76 3.91 7.71
CA VAL A 61 -22.97 2.76 7.28
C VAL A 61 -21.52 2.94 7.74
N PRO A 62 -20.83 1.85 8.11
CA PRO A 62 -19.43 1.92 8.52
C PRO A 62 -18.53 2.11 7.29
N ILE A 63 -17.47 2.90 7.44
CA ILE A 63 -16.45 3.07 6.40
C ILE A 63 -15.75 1.73 6.13
N SER A 64 -15.23 1.54 4.91
CA SER A 64 -14.42 0.36 4.54
C SER A 64 -15.13 -0.99 4.78
N THR A 65 -16.45 -0.98 4.72
CA THR A 65 -17.29 -2.16 4.90
C THR A 65 -18.10 -2.41 3.63
N PRO A 66 -17.98 -3.60 3.00
CA PRO A 66 -18.79 -3.97 1.85
C PRO A 66 -20.28 -4.05 2.21
N LEU A 67 -21.12 -3.42 1.39
CA LEU A 67 -22.57 -3.35 1.55
C LEU A 67 -23.27 -3.92 0.32
N ASP A 68 -23.99 -5.03 0.48
CA ASP A 68 -24.87 -5.56 -0.56
C ASP A 68 -26.15 -4.71 -0.62
N ILE A 69 -26.32 -4.00 -1.74
CA ILE A 69 -27.45 -3.12 -1.97
C ILE A 69 -28.55 -3.72 -2.83
N GLN A 70 -28.41 -4.98 -3.26
CA GLN A 70 -29.35 -5.61 -4.19
C GLN A 70 -30.81 -5.51 -3.72
N CYS A 71 -31.02 -5.60 -2.40
CA CYS A 71 -32.35 -5.54 -1.80
C CYS A 71 -32.99 -4.14 -1.76
N ILE A 72 -32.20 -3.07 -1.86
CA ILE A 72 -32.70 -1.69 -1.92
C ILE A 72 -32.71 -1.12 -3.32
N LEU A 73 -32.22 -1.86 -4.32
CA LEU A 73 -32.30 -1.43 -5.71
C LEU A 73 -33.77 -1.32 -6.17
N PRO A 74 -34.11 -0.29 -6.96
CA PRO A 74 -35.46 -0.14 -7.50
C PRO A 74 -35.79 -1.30 -8.43
N ARG A 75 -36.96 -1.92 -8.24
CA ARG A 75 -37.42 -3.07 -9.05
C ARG A 75 -37.50 -2.76 -10.55
N SER A 76 -37.71 -1.49 -10.90
CA SER A 76 -37.78 -1.02 -12.28
C SER A 76 -36.62 -0.09 -12.59
N SER A 77 -35.40 -0.62 -12.65
CA SER A 77 -34.24 0.11 -13.17
C SER A 77 -34.39 0.52 -14.64
N ILE A 78 -35.34 -0.09 -15.36
CA ILE A 78 -35.67 0.18 -16.78
C ILE A 78 -35.97 1.67 -17.05
N TYR A 79 -36.42 2.42 -16.04
CA TYR A 79 -36.78 3.83 -16.18
C TYR A 79 -35.73 4.81 -15.63
N MET A 80 -34.58 4.31 -15.18
CA MET A 80 -33.52 5.19 -14.68
C MET A 80 -32.54 5.54 -15.80
N GLU A 81 -32.30 6.83 -15.97
CA GLU A 81 -31.30 7.33 -16.94
C GLU A 81 -29.86 7.02 -16.48
N GLN A 82 -29.66 6.89 -15.17
CA GLN A 82 -28.38 6.58 -14.53
C GLN A 82 -28.47 5.29 -13.73
N SER A 83 -27.33 4.63 -13.50
CA SER A 83 -27.28 3.50 -12.59
C SER A 83 -27.67 3.90 -11.16
N PRO A 84 -28.26 3.01 -10.36
CA PRO A 84 -28.58 3.30 -8.96
C PRO A 84 -27.38 3.75 -8.12
N ILE A 85 -26.17 3.27 -8.44
CA ILE A 85 -24.94 3.65 -7.74
C ILE A 85 -24.55 5.10 -8.06
N GLU A 86 -24.59 5.49 -9.34
CA GLU A 86 -24.33 6.88 -9.75
C GLU A 86 -25.30 7.85 -9.08
N GLN A 87 -26.57 7.48 -8.94
CA GLN A 87 -27.54 8.28 -8.20
C GLN A 87 -27.21 8.36 -6.71
N ILE A 88 -26.76 7.28 -6.06
CA ILE A 88 -26.33 7.36 -4.65
C ILE A 88 -25.15 8.33 -4.52
N GLU A 89 -24.22 8.32 -5.47
CA GLU A 89 -23.05 9.20 -5.48
C GLU A 89 -23.41 10.66 -5.71
N GLU A 90 -24.29 10.96 -6.66
CA GLU A 90 -24.78 12.32 -6.92
C GLU A 90 -25.41 12.95 -5.66
N TYR A 91 -26.06 12.15 -4.82
CA TYR A 91 -26.63 12.65 -3.56
C TYR A 91 -25.68 12.53 -2.36
N THR A 92 -24.50 11.93 -2.56
CA THR A 92 -23.50 11.71 -1.51
C THR A 92 -22.11 12.16 -1.96
N GLU A 93 -22.02 13.28 -2.68
CA GLU A 93 -20.82 13.76 -3.42
C GLU A 93 -19.54 13.92 -2.58
N HIS A 94 -19.68 13.99 -1.25
CA HIS A 94 -18.54 14.12 -0.33
C HIS A 94 -17.90 12.78 0.03
N LEU A 95 -18.50 11.65 -0.35
CA LEU A 95 -17.99 10.31 -0.07
C LEU A 95 -17.37 9.70 -1.31
N LEU A 96 -16.25 9.02 -1.11
CA LEU A 96 -15.60 8.21 -2.14
C LEU A 96 -16.20 6.82 -2.10
N ILE A 97 -17.02 6.48 -3.10
CA ILE A 97 -17.71 5.19 -3.18
C ILE A 97 -17.05 4.32 -4.26
N GLU A 98 -16.66 3.11 -3.87
CA GLU A 98 -16.20 2.06 -4.76
C GLU A 98 -17.22 0.95 -4.83
N CYS A 99 -17.27 0.20 -5.94
CA CYS A 99 -18.21 -0.89 -6.07
C CYS A 99 -17.72 -2.06 -6.92
N GLU A 100 -18.25 -3.24 -6.61
CA GLU A 100 -18.18 -4.47 -7.38
C GLU A 100 -19.59 -5.08 -7.46
N ASP A 101 -20.14 -5.13 -8.67
CA ASP A 101 -21.49 -5.63 -8.93
C ASP A 101 -22.54 -4.84 -8.11
N ASN A 102 -23.22 -5.51 -7.16
CA ASN A 102 -24.21 -4.91 -6.27
C ASN A 102 -23.66 -4.63 -4.86
N VAL A 103 -22.34 -4.68 -4.70
CA VAL A 103 -21.66 -4.43 -3.44
C VAL A 103 -20.90 -3.13 -3.57
N PHE A 104 -21.12 -2.18 -2.65
CA PHE A 104 -20.29 -0.98 -2.58
C PHE A 104 -19.72 -0.79 -1.19
N TRP A 105 -18.70 0.05 -1.08
CA TRP A 105 -18.17 0.51 0.20
C TRP A 105 -17.70 1.96 0.08
N ILE A 106 -17.63 2.63 1.22
CA ILE A 106 -17.02 3.95 1.32
C ILE A 106 -15.52 3.74 1.53
N LYS A 107 -14.70 4.25 0.60
CA LYS A 107 -13.25 4.23 0.72
C LYS A 107 -12.83 5.08 1.92
N ASP A 108 -11.94 4.55 2.74
CA ASP A 108 -11.35 5.35 3.81
C ASP A 108 -10.51 6.49 3.22
N ASN A 109 -10.65 7.67 3.83
CA ASN A 109 -9.92 8.85 3.45
C ASN A 109 -9.26 9.54 4.66
N SER A 110 -8.69 8.73 5.56
CA SER A 110 -8.03 9.21 6.76
C SER A 110 -6.91 10.23 6.46
N PRO A 111 -6.69 11.23 7.34
CA PRO A 111 -5.65 12.25 7.15
C PRO A 111 -4.24 11.68 6.95
N GLU A 112 -3.94 10.54 7.56
CA GLU A 112 -2.68 9.82 7.41
C GLU A 112 -2.46 9.37 5.96
N ILE A 113 -3.47 8.74 5.36
CA ILE A 113 -3.42 8.31 3.95
C ILE A 113 -3.29 9.53 3.04
N GLN A 114 -4.05 10.59 3.30
CA GLN A 114 -3.99 11.83 2.51
C GLN A 114 -2.59 12.45 2.49
N ARG A 115 -1.90 12.46 3.64
CA ARG A 115 -0.51 12.93 3.71
C ARG A 115 0.44 12.06 2.90
N GLN A 116 0.25 10.74 2.91
CA GLN A 116 1.05 9.82 2.11
C GLN A 116 0.79 9.98 0.61
N ILE A 117 -0.48 10.13 0.21
CA ILE A 117 -0.88 10.42 -1.18
C ILE A 117 -0.23 11.69 -1.67
N PHE A 118 -0.29 12.77 -0.89
CA PHE A 118 0.33 14.05 -1.23
C PHE A 118 1.83 13.91 -1.51
N GLU A 119 2.55 13.21 -0.63
CA GLU A 119 4.00 13.01 -0.80
C GLU A 119 4.34 12.16 -2.01
N ILE A 120 3.62 11.06 -2.25
CA ILE A 120 3.88 10.20 -3.41
C ILE A 120 3.52 10.92 -4.72
N ASN A 121 2.44 11.71 -4.75
CA ASN A 121 2.08 12.53 -5.90
C ASN A 121 3.15 13.56 -6.22
N ALA A 122 3.73 14.21 -5.21
CA ALA A 122 4.83 15.16 -5.42
C ALA A 122 6.04 14.48 -6.07
N GLN A 123 6.41 13.29 -5.60
CA GLN A 123 7.50 12.51 -6.18
C GLN A 123 7.17 12.02 -7.60
N LEU A 124 5.92 11.65 -7.85
CA LEU A 124 5.47 11.21 -9.17
C LEU A 124 5.51 12.36 -10.19
N LEU A 125 5.07 13.55 -9.79
CA LEU A 125 5.15 14.75 -10.62
C LEU A 125 6.60 15.08 -10.98
N GLU A 126 7.51 15.10 -9.99
CA GLU A 126 8.94 15.31 -10.21
C GLU A 126 9.51 14.28 -11.20
N TRP A 127 9.14 13.00 -11.06
CA TRP A 127 9.58 11.95 -11.98
C TRP A 127 9.06 12.17 -13.41
N VAL A 128 7.77 12.52 -13.59
CA VAL A 128 7.18 12.81 -14.91
C VAL A 128 7.94 13.95 -15.58
N GLU A 129 8.18 15.05 -14.85
CA GLU A 129 8.85 16.24 -15.37
C GLU A 129 10.32 15.97 -15.74
N LEU A 130 11.08 15.32 -14.84
CA LEU A 130 12.50 15.03 -15.05
C LEU A 130 12.75 14.06 -16.20
N ASN A 131 11.81 13.15 -16.48
CA ASN A 131 11.94 12.16 -17.54
C ASN A 131 11.24 12.59 -18.85
N HIS A 132 10.67 13.80 -18.89
CA HIS A 132 9.91 14.32 -20.04
C HIS A 132 8.81 13.36 -20.51
N ILE A 133 8.15 12.71 -19.55
CA ILE A 133 7.07 11.77 -19.83
C ILE A 133 5.80 12.59 -20.08
N SER A 134 5.13 12.32 -21.19
CA SER A 134 3.85 12.95 -21.50
C SER A 134 2.71 12.10 -20.93
N GLY A 135 1.92 12.67 -20.03
CA GLY A 135 0.79 12.00 -19.40
C GLY A 135 0.16 12.82 -18.28
N ASN A 136 -0.84 12.22 -17.64
CA ASN A 136 -1.66 12.81 -16.62
C ASN A 136 -1.55 11.99 -15.33
N ILE A 137 -1.37 12.69 -14.21
CA ILE A 137 -1.40 12.12 -12.86
C ILE A 137 -2.80 12.35 -12.29
N PHE A 138 -3.35 11.31 -11.67
CA PHE A 138 -4.68 11.28 -11.11
C PHE A 138 -4.59 10.98 -9.62
N ASP A 139 -5.33 11.76 -8.82
CA ASP A 139 -5.42 11.64 -7.37
C ASP A 139 -6.50 10.63 -6.94
N ASP A 140 -6.74 10.58 -5.63
CA ASP A 140 -7.72 9.71 -4.98
C ASP A 140 -9.18 10.15 -5.13
N LYS A 141 -9.46 11.09 -6.03
CA LYS A 141 -10.83 11.43 -6.46
C LYS A 141 -11.14 10.92 -7.85
N SER A 142 -10.12 10.43 -8.55
CA SER A 142 -10.26 9.92 -9.90
C SER A 142 -10.85 8.52 -9.90
N MET A 143 -11.99 8.34 -10.54
CA MET A 143 -12.73 7.08 -10.60
C MET A 143 -12.47 6.35 -11.92
N PHE A 144 -12.41 5.02 -11.89
CA PHE A 144 -12.22 4.19 -13.08
C PHE A 144 -13.19 3.01 -13.11
N ASN A 145 -13.81 2.77 -14.26
CA ASN A 145 -14.64 1.60 -14.52
C ASN A 145 -13.78 0.49 -15.14
N LEU A 146 -13.74 -0.68 -14.49
CA LEU A 146 -12.82 -1.78 -14.78
C LEU A 146 -13.45 -2.97 -15.53
N GLY A 147 -14.67 -2.83 -16.01
CA GLY A 147 -15.39 -3.94 -16.65
C GLY A 147 -16.21 -3.49 -17.85
N THR A 148 -16.27 -4.36 -18.86
CA THR A 148 -17.21 -4.23 -19.98
C THR A 148 -18.58 -4.85 -19.66
N GLN A 149 -18.65 -5.80 -18.71
CA GLN A 149 -19.87 -6.55 -18.40
C GLN A 149 -20.34 -6.41 -16.94
N LYS A 150 -19.42 -6.21 -16.00
CA LYS A 150 -19.70 -6.03 -14.59
C LYS A 150 -19.41 -4.61 -14.18
N ILE A 151 -20.26 -4.06 -13.31
CA ILE A 151 -20.04 -2.74 -12.74
C ILE A 151 -18.95 -2.90 -11.69
N THR A 152 -17.71 -2.61 -12.08
CA THR A 152 -16.59 -2.52 -11.15
C THR A 152 -16.03 -1.12 -11.26
N LYS A 153 -16.11 -0.37 -10.17
CA LYS A 153 -15.57 0.98 -10.08
C LYS A 153 -14.62 1.07 -8.92
N TYR A 154 -13.39 1.47 -9.22
CA TYR A 154 -12.37 1.73 -8.21
C TYR A 154 -11.85 3.15 -8.30
N ILE A 155 -11.36 3.59 -7.15
CA ILE A 155 -10.70 4.86 -6.93
C ILE A 155 -9.31 4.47 -6.43
N PRO A 156 -8.24 4.52 -7.25
CA PRO A 156 -6.89 4.27 -6.77
C PRO A 156 -6.46 5.38 -5.80
N SER A 157 -5.47 5.15 -4.95
CA SER A 157 -4.87 6.25 -4.19
C SER A 157 -4.14 7.22 -5.12
N ILE A 158 -3.42 6.69 -6.11
CA ILE A 158 -2.74 7.44 -7.16
C ILE A 158 -2.77 6.62 -8.44
N SER A 159 -2.94 7.28 -9.58
CA SER A 159 -2.74 6.61 -10.87
C SER A 159 -2.12 7.54 -11.90
N PHE A 160 -1.57 6.94 -12.95
CA PHE A 160 -0.94 7.66 -14.05
C PHE A 160 -1.40 7.09 -15.38
N MET A 161 -1.67 7.99 -16.31
CA MET A 161 -2.04 7.65 -17.68
C MET A 161 -1.16 8.41 -18.65
N THR A 162 -0.49 7.71 -19.55
CA THR A 162 0.25 8.28 -20.67
C THR A 162 -0.66 9.12 -21.55
N GLU A 163 -0.10 10.13 -22.19
CA GLU A 163 -0.83 11.00 -23.11
C GLU A 163 -1.46 10.21 -24.27
N ALA A 164 -0.77 9.18 -24.76
CA ALA A 164 -1.29 8.30 -25.80
C ALA A 164 -2.59 7.61 -25.35
N ARG A 165 -2.65 7.12 -24.11
CA ARG A 165 -3.83 6.46 -23.55
C ARG A 165 -4.92 7.46 -23.18
N TRP A 166 -4.54 8.62 -22.62
CA TRP A 166 -5.48 9.70 -22.29
C TRP A 166 -6.22 10.24 -23.52
N ASN A 167 -5.54 10.31 -24.66
CA ASN A 167 -6.15 10.73 -25.92
C ASN A 167 -7.18 9.74 -26.48
N LEU A 168 -7.24 8.50 -25.96
CA LEU A 168 -8.30 7.54 -26.29
C LEU A 168 -9.57 7.73 -25.45
N VAL A 169 -9.50 8.49 -24.36
CA VAL A 169 -10.66 8.81 -23.52
C VAL A 169 -11.58 9.77 -24.29
N LEU A 170 -12.87 9.44 -24.36
CA LEU A 170 -13.87 10.33 -24.94
C LEU A 170 -13.95 11.64 -24.14
N ASP A 171 -14.03 12.78 -24.83
CA ASP A 171 -14.06 14.09 -24.15
C ASP A 171 -15.20 14.24 -23.15
N SER A 172 -16.35 13.60 -23.40
CA SER A 172 -17.46 13.57 -22.44
C SER A 172 -17.11 12.89 -21.12
N MET A 173 -16.19 11.92 -21.15
CA MET A 173 -15.75 11.15 -19.98
C MET A 173 -14.54 11.76 -19.28
N LYS A 174 -13.84 12.73 -19.89
CA LYS A 174 -12.74 13.46 -19.25
C LYS A 174 -13.21 14.40 -18.11
N HIS A 175 -14.50 14.42 -17.81
CA HIS A 175 -15.06 15.20 -16.72
C HIS A 175 -14.67 14.58 -15.36
N PRO A 176 -14.20 15.36 -14.37
CA PRO A 176 -13.66 14.85 -13.11
C PRO A 176 -14.67 14.02 -12.30
N ASN A 177 -15.96 14.30 -12.45
CA ASN A 177 -17.03 13.60 -11.72
C ASN A 177 -17.54 12.35 -12.45
N GLN A 178 -16.93 11.96 -13.57
CA GLN A 178 -17.30 10.74 -14.29
C GLN A 178 -16.20 9.68 -14.19
N PRO A 179 -16.56 8.42 -13.91
CA PRO A 179 -15.60 7.34 -13.96
C PRO A 179 -15.02 7.19 -15.37
N GLN A 180 -13.69 7.16 -15.45
CA GLN A 180 -12.97 6.93 -16.70
C GLN A 180 -13.20 5.48 -17.15
N THR A 181 -13.57 5.27 -18.41
CA THR A 181 -13.70 3.92 -18.98
C THR A 181 -12.36 3.34 -19.41
N GLN A 182 -11.35 4.19 -19.59
CA GLN A 182 -9.99 3.76 -19.90
C GLN A 182 -9.22 3.57 -18.60
N HIS A 183 -8.70 2.37 -18.39
CA HIS A 183 -7.84 2.08 -17.25
C HIS A 183 -6.49 2.84 -17.39
N PRO A 184 -5.85 3.23 -16.27
CA PRO A 184 -4.54 3.87 -16.28
C PRO A 184 -3.43 2.91 -16.74
N ASP A 185 -2.24 3.44 -16.97
CA ASP A 185 -1.05 2.65 -17.27
C ASP A 185 -0.53 1.96 -16.00
N PHE A 186 -0.51 2.68 -14.86
CA PHE A 186 -0.22 2.08 -13.56
C PHE A 186 -1.04 2.71 -12.43
N VAL A 187 -1.20 1.96 -11.34
CA VAL A 187 -1.90 2.40 -10.12
C VAL A 187 -1.05 2.16 -8.87
N ILE A 188 -1.24 3.01 -7.87
CA ILE A 188 -0.72 2.84 -6.52
C ILE A 188 -1.91 2.85 -5.55
N GLU A 189 -1.94 1.86 -4.67
CA GLU A 189 -2.89 1.76 -3.56
C GLU A 189 -2.13 1.81 -2.24
N LEU A 190 -2.68 2.58 -1.31
CA LEU A 190 -2.17 2.65 0.06
C LEU A 190 -3.14 1.93 0.99
N ARG A 191 -2.64 0.99 1.79
CA ARG A 191 -3.46 0.35 2.83
C ARG A 191 -3.75 1.37 3.94
N SER A 192 -5.04 1.54 4.25
CA SER A 192 -5.47 2.27 5.43
C SER A 192 -5.12 1.51 6.72
N TYR A 193 -4.86 2.27 7.79
CA TYR A 193 -4.73 1.74 9.15
C TYR A 193 -6.07 1.35 9.79
N GLU A 194 -7.20 1.68 9.15
CA GLU A 194 -8.53 1.31 9.61
C GLU A 194 -8.80 -0.18 9.41
N GLN A 195 -9.45 -0.82 10.41
CA GLN A 195 -9.69 -2.26 10.44
C GLN A 195 -10.84 -2.76 9.53
N GLY A 196 -11.30 -1.93 8.60
CA GLY A 196 -12.38 -2.28 7.67
C GLY A 196 -12.03 -3.47 6.77
N ILE A 197 -13.05 -4.25 6.39
CA ILE A 197 -12.90 -5.45 5.54
C ILE A 197 -12.21 -5.12 4.20
N THR A 198 -12.46 -3.93 3.64
CA THR A 198 -11.86 -3.50 2.37
C THR A 198 -10.38 -3.13 2.50
N ASN A 199 -9.89 -2.90 3.72
CA ASN A 199 -8.49 -2.60 4.02
C ASN A 199 -7.70 -3.84 4.43
N GLN A 200 -8.34 -5.01 4.47
CA GLN A 200 -7.66 -6.27 4.71
C GLN A 200 -6.81 -6.65 3.50
N ILE A 201 -5.61 -7.16 3.76
CA ILE A 201 -4.65 -7.53 2.73
C ILE A 201 -5.21 -8.47 1.65
N PRO A 202 -5.98 -9.53 1.98
CA PRO A 202 -6.61 -10.36 0.95
C PRO A 202 -7.55 -9.59 0.01
N THR A 203 -8.31 -8.63 0.55
CA THR A 203 -9.23 -7.79 -0.25
C THR A 203 -8.44 -6.85 -1.16
N LEU A 204 -7.38 -6.24 -0.64
CA LEU A 204 -6.50 -5.39 -1.44
C LEU A 204 -5.76 -6.19 -2.51
N HIS A 205 -5.22 -7.38 -2.21
CA HIS A 205 -4.64 -8.27 -3.23
C HIS A 205 -5.61 -8.56 -4.37
N LYS A 206 -6.88 -8.88 -4.05
CA LYS A 206 -7.93 -9.08 -5.05
C LYS A 206 -8.13 -7.82 -5.90
N LYS A 207 -8.21 -6.64 -5.27
CA LYS A 207 -8.34 -5.34 -5.96
C LYS A 207 -7.18 -5.11 -6.93
N MET A 208 -5.94 -5.36 -6.50
CA MET A 208 -4.75 -5.23 -7.36
C MET A 208 -4.79 -6.19 -8.55
N CYS A 209 -5.26 -7.42 -8.34
CA CYS A 209 -5.43 -8.38 -9.44
C CYS A 209 -6.52 -7.95 -10.42
N ASN A 210 -7.61 -7.35 -9.93
CA ASN A 210 -8.66 -6.81 -10.77
C ASN A 210 -8.15 -5.64 -11.62
N TRP A 211 -7.33 -4.73 -11.06
CA TRP A 211 -6.66 -3.68 -11.83
C TRP A 211 -5.85 -4.25 -13.01
N ILE A 212 -4.96 -5.22 -12.74
CA ILE A 212 -4.14 -5.83 -13.78
C ILE A 212 -5.02 -6.56 -14.80
N SER A 213 -6.00 -7.36 -14.36
CA SER A 213 -6.93 -8.09 -15.24
C SER A 213 -7.71 -7.16 -16.18
N SER A 214 -7.87 -5.89 -15.81
CA SER A 214 -8.58 -4.88 -16.57
C SER A 214 -7.68 -4.14 -17.57
N GLY A 215 -6.40 -4.50 -17.64
CA GLY A 215 -5.42 -3.96 -18.58
C GLY A 215 -4.40 -2.99 -17.97
N VAL A 216 -4.47 -2.70 -16.66
CA VAL A 216 -3.41 -1.92 -16.00
C VAL A 216 -2.09 -2.69 -16.10
N GLU A 217 -1.00 -1.99 -16.43
CA GLU A 217 0.26 -2.65 -16.77
C GLU A 217 1.05 -3.09 -15.54
N SER A 218 1.03 -2.24 -14.52
CA SER A 218 1.65 -2.50 -13.23
C SER A 218 0.84 -1.84 -12.12
N ALA A 219 0.88 -2.46 -10.94
CA ALA A 219 0.15 -1.96 -9.79
C ALA A 219 1.01 -2.12 -8.53
N ILE A 220 0.95 -1.17 -7.61
CA ILE A 220 1.74 -1.15 -6.39
C ILE A 220 0.81 -1.02 -5.18
N LEU A 221 0.91 -1.94 -4.23
CA LEU A 221 0.20 -1.86 -2.95
C LEU A 221 1.23 -1.60 -1.86
N ILE A 222 1.10 -0.47 -1.19
CA ILE A 222 1.97 -0.05 -0.09
C ILE A 222 1.22 -0.33 1.21
N ASP A 223 1.72 -1.29 1.97
CA ASP A 223 1.25 -1.61 3.31
C ASP A 223 2.15 -0.93 4.34
N GLY A 224 1.74 0.26 4.80
CA GLY A 224 2.42 0.99 5.86
C GLY A 224 2.36 0.33 7.23
N TYR A 225 1.33 -0.48 7.47
CA TYR A 225 1.09 -1.17 8.74
C TYR A 225 2.05 -2.35 8.92
N GLU A 226 2.13 -3.24 7.93
CA GLU A 226 3.06 -4.39 7.94
C GLU A 226 4.43 -4.05 7.36
N LYS A 227 4.62 -2.82 6.88
CA LYS A 227 5.85 -2.31 6.28
C LYS A 227 6.28 -3.14 5.07
N GLN A 228 5.32 -3.48 4.22
CA GLN A 228 5.49 -4.30 3.03
C GLN A 228 5.04 -3.55 1.78
N ILE A 229 5.64 -3.86 0.65
CA ILE A 229 5.25 -3.33 -0.66
C ILE A 229 5.06 -4.50 -1.60
N PHE A 230 3.90 -4.55 -2.22
CA PHE A 230 3.55 -5.57 -3.19
C PHE A 230 3.51 -4.95 -4.59
N ILE A 231 4.24 -5.56 -5.52
CA ILE A 231 4.28 -5.14 -6.92
C ILE A 231 3.57 -6.21 -7.74
N TYR A 232 2.68 -5.79 -8.63
CA TYR A 232 1.91 -6.65 -9.53
C TYR A 232 2.15 -6.27 -10.97
N CYS A 233 2.19 -7.25 -11.86
CA CYS A 233 2.17 -7.04 -13.30
C CYS A 233 1.65 -8.29 -14.03
N HIS A 234 1.42 -8.15 -15.33
CA HIS A 234 1.08 -9.28 -16.19
C HIS A 234 2.26 -10.25 -16.39
N THR A 235 2.01 -11.55 -16.25
CA THR A 235 3.01 -12.61 -16.43
C THR A 235 3.56 -12.66 -17.85
N SER A 236 2.73 -12.40 -18.87
CA SER A 236 3.15 -12.35 -20.27
C SER A 236 4.21 -11.28 -20.52
N LYS A 237 4.12 -10.12 -19.84
CA LYS A 237 5.14 -9.05 -19.93
C LYS A 237 6.49 -9.48 -19.33
N ILE A 238 6.48 -10.40 -18.37
CA ILE A 238 7.72 -11.01 -17.84
C ILE A 238 8.35 -11.90 -18.90
N GLN A 239 7.55 -12.70 -19.61
CA GLN A 239 8.05 -13.60 -20.64
C GLN A 239 8.53 -12.85 -21.89
N GLU A 240 7.85 -11.78 -22.29
CA GLU A 240 8.33 -10.90 -23.35
C GLU A 240 9.67 -10.27 -22.99
N ASN A 241 9.88 -9.81 -21.76
CA ASN A 241 11.20 -9.32 -21.33
C ASN A 241 12.29 -10.40 -21.31
N ASN A 242 11.92 -11.67 -21.16
CA ASN A 242 12.89 -12.79 -21.15
C ASN A 242 13.19 -13.33 -22.55
N ASN A 243 12.28 -13.17 -23.52
CA ASN A 243 12.40 -13.74 -24.86
C ASN A 243 12.52 -12.70 -25.99
N ASN A 244 12.10 -11.46 -25.77
CA ASN A 244 12.28 -10.36 -26.72
C ASN A 244 13.47 -9.52 -26.30
N ASP A 245 14.58 -9.80 -26.98
CA ASP A 245 15.78 -8.98 -27.08
C ASP A 245 15.44 -7.60 -27.68
N HIS A 246 14.73 -6.72 -26.98
CA HIS A 246 14.77 -5.31 -27.38
C HIS A 246 16.23 -4.87 -27.17
N PRO A 247 16.96 -4.50 -28.24
CA PRO A 247 18.40 -4.28 -28.15
C PRO A 247 18.75 -3.28 -27.06
N ASP A 248 17.91 -2.26 -26.90
CA ASP A 248 18.07 -1.20 -25.91
C ASP A 248 17.94 -1.71 -24.46
N THR A 249 16.98 -2.60 -24.17
CA THR A 249 16.80 -3.16 -22.82
C THR A 249 17.97 -4.08 -22.44
N ILE A 250 18.45 -4.88 -23.38
CA ILE A 250 19.62 -5.73 -23.17
C ILE A 250 20.89 -4.90 -22.99
N GLN A 251 21.10 -3.88 -23.82
CA GLN A 251 22.23 -2.97 -23.66
C GLN A 251 22.19 -2.23 -22.32
N GLN A 252 21.00 -1.79 -21.87
CA GLN A 252 20.82 -1.20 -20.55
C GLN A 252 21.16 -2.20 -19.43
N ILE A 253 20.67 -3.45 -19.50
CA ILE A 253 20.99 -4.50 -18.53
C ILE A 253 22.49 -4.81 -18.51
N ILE A 254 23.13 -4.89 -19.68
CA ILE A 254 24.58 -5.14 -19.79
C ILE A 254 25.37 -3.98 -19.20
N GLN A 255 25.07 -2.73 -19.59
CA GLN A 255 25.74 -1.53 -19.09
C GLN A 255 25.57 -1.39 -17.57
N LEU A 256 24.39 -1.75 -17.06
CA LEU A 256 24.12 -1.80 -15.64
C LEU A 256 24.93 -2.88 -14.94
N ASN A 257 24.92 -4.12 -15.44
CA ASN A 257 25.67 -5.22 -14.84
C ASN A 257 27.17 -4.91 -14.82
N HIS A 258 27.68 -4.28 -15.88
CA HIS A 258 29.04 -3.76 -15.92
C HIS A 258 29.28 -2.68 -14.86
N SER A 259 28.34 -1.74 -14.68
CA SER A 259 28.42 -0.72 -13.62
C SER A 259 28.40 -1.32 -12.22
N LYS A 260 27.57 -2.35 -11.98
CA LYS A 260 27.53 -3.11 -10.71
C LYS A 260 28.86 -3.81 -10.44
N GLN A 261 29.43 -4.48 -11.43
CA GLN A 261 30.75 -5.13 -11.29
C GLN A 261 31.84 -4.11 -10.99
N LYS A 262 31.84 -2.96 -11.69
CA LYS A 262 32.80 -1.88 -11.45
C LYS A 262 32.70 -1.35 -10.02
N ILE A 263 31.51 -1.09 -9.50
CA ILE A 263 31.35 -0.64 -8.10
C ILE A 263 31.84 -1.71 -7.11
N LYS A 264 31.54 -2.98 -7.35
CA LYS A 264 32.06 -4.09 -6.50
C LYS A 264 33.59 -4.14 -6.51
N GLN A 265 34.21 -3.89 -7.67
CA GLN A 265 35.67 -3.81 -7.79
C GLN A 265 36.23 -2.58 -7.06
N ASP A 266 35.61 -1.41 -7.22
CA ASP A 266 36.02 -0.18 -6.53
C ASP A 266 35.96 -0.37 -4.99
N ILE A 267 34.87 -0.95 -4.48
CA ILE A 267 34.71 -1.26 -3.05
C ILE A 267 35.84 -2.16 -2.57
N LYS A 268 36.08 -3.27 -3.29
CA LYS A 268 37.15 -4.21 -2.94
C LYS A 268 38.53 -3.56 -2.95
N GLN A 269 38.83 -2.71 -3.93
CA GLN A 269 40.11 -2.00 -4.00
C GLN A 269 40.31 -1.04 -2.83
N ILE A 270 39.24 -0.37 -2.39
CA ILE A 270 39.28 0.52 -1.22
C ILE A 270 39.50 -0.29 0.06
N GLU A 271 38.80 -1.41 0.23
CA GLU A 271 38.97 -2.34 1.36
C GLU A 271 40.40 -2.89 1.40
N ASP A 272 40.92 -3.42 0.29
CA ASP A 272 42.30 -3.93 0.18
C ASP A 272 43.35 -2.85 0.50
N TYR A 273 43.05 -1.57 0.23
CA TYR A 273 43.92 -0.45 0.58
C TYR A 273 43.89 -0.14 2.08
N LEU A 274 42.70 -0.14 2.69
CA LEU A 274 42.54 0.08 4.13
C LEU A 274 43.28 -0.98 4.95
N ASP A 275 43.14 -2.26 4.57
CA ASP A 275 43.82 -3.38 5.24
C ASP A 275 45.36 -3.25 5.20
N LYS A 276 45.90 -2.76 4.08
CA LYS A 276 47.34 -2.50 3.91
C LYS A 276 47.82 -1.33 4.77
N GLN A 277 47.01 -0.29 4.93
CA GLN A 277 47.36 0.86 5.77
C GLN A 277 47.31 0.51 7.26
N GLU A 278 46.34 -0.29 7.68
CA GLU A 278 46.22 -0.76 9.06
C GLU A 278 47.46 -1.59 9.46
N SER A 279 47.97 -2.41 8.55
CA SER A 279 49.20 -3.18 8.72
C SER A 279 50.47 -2.32 8.82
N GLN A 280 50.43 -1.06 8.38
CA GLN A 280 51.57 -0.13 8.36
C GLN A 280 51.52 0.93 9.47
N ALA A 281 50.65 0.76 10.48
CA ALA A 281 50.32 1.69 11.56
C ALA A 281 51.50 2.53 12.09
N ASN A 282 51.71 3.69 11.45
CA ASN A 282 52.45 4.82 11.98
C ASN A 282 51.43 5.94 12.19
N ASN A 283 51.26 6.36 13.45
CA ASN A 283 50.15 7.16 14.01
C ASN A 283 49.85 8.55 13.40
N ASN A 284 50.41 8.93 12.25
CA ASN A 284 50.38 10.33 11.80
C ASN A 284 49.39 10.66 10.66
N ASN A 285 48.58 9.72 10.15
CA ASN A 285 47.74 9.94 8.95
C ASN A 285 46.20 9.80 9.14
N ASN A 286 45.66 10.27 10.27
CA ASN A 286 44.22 10.15 10.56
C ASN A 286 43.30 10.79 9.48
N LYS A 287 43.69 11.91 8.88
CA LYS A 287 42.87 12.60 7.85
C LYS A 287 42.71 11.80 6.56
N THR A 288 43.76 11.12 6.13
CA THR A 288 43.72 10.32 4.89
C THR A 288 42.78 9.12 5.07
N PHE A 289 42.80 8.52 6.26
CA PHE A 289 41.93 7.40 6.60
C PHE A 289 40.45 7.79 6.54
N GLU A 290 40.07 8.91 7.16
CA GLU A 290 38.69 9.42 7.16
C GLU A 290 38.16 9.68 5.74
N ILE A 291 38.99 10.23 4.84
CA ILE A 291 38.61 10.44 3.43
C ILE A 291 38.30 9.11 2.73
N ILE A 292 39.12 8.08 2.99
CA ILE A 292 38.96 6.76 2.36
C ILE A 292 37.73 6.03 2.89
N GLU A 293 37.48 6.10 4.20
CA GLU A 293 36.24 5.55 4.79
C GLU A 293 35.00 6.24 4.22
N ASN A 294 35.04 7.57 4.06
CA ASN A 294 33.95 8.30 3.41
C ASN A 294 33.73 7.85 1.95
N MET A 295 34.80 7.62 1.18
CA MET A 295 34.69 7.06 -0.17
C MET A 295 34.11 5.64 -0.17
N LEU A 296 34.54 4.78 0.76
CA LEU A 296 34.00 3.42 0.90
C LEU A 296 32.51 3.46 1.20
N ARG A 297 32.10 4.32 2.15
CA ARG A 297 30.68 4.51 2.50
C ARG A 297 29.87 4.95 1.28
N GLN A 298 30.32 5.96 0.54
CA GLN A 298 29.66 6.41 -0.69
C GLN A 298 29.55 5.30 -1.74
N LYS A 299 30.58 4.47 -1.92
CA LYS A 299 30.55 3.36 -2.88
C LYS A 299 29.60 2.26 -2.45
N ARG A 300 29.54 1.92 -1.16
CA ARG A 300 28.57 0.96 -0.61
C ARG A 300 27.13 1.46 -0.75
N GLU A 301 26.88 2.75 -0.53
CA GLU A 301 25.59 3.38 -0.80
C GLU A 301 25.22 3.29 -2.29
N GLN A 302 26.17 3.59 -3.19
CA GLN A 302 25.95 3.42 -4.64
C GLN A 302 25.65 1.96 -5.01
N GLN A 303 26.34 0.98 -4.41
CA GLN A 303 26.07 -0.44 -4.62
C GLN A 303 24.65 -0.80 -4.16
N MET A 304 24.28 -0.40 -2.93
CA MET A 304 22.96 -0.67 -2.36
C MET A 304 21.87 -0.09 -3.26
N VAL A 305 22.03 1.17 -3.70
CA VAL A 305 21.12 1.79 -4.67
C VAL A 305 21.04 0.96 -5.95
N MET A 306 22.17 0.60 -6.58
CA MET A 306 22.12 -0.20 -7.82
C MET A 306 21.52 -1.60 -7.65
N GLU A 307 21.73 -2.24 -6.51
CA GLU A 307 21.15 -3.55 -6.17
C GLU A 307 19.64 -3.45 -5.96
N CYS A 308 19.18 -2.41 -5.27
CA CYS A 308 17.76 -2.08 -5.16
C CYS A 308 17.16 -1.83 -6.54
N ASN A 309 17.77 -0.97 -7.36
CA ASN A 309 17.17 -0.43 -8.58
C ASN A 309 16.68 -1.44 -9.64
N HIS A 310 17.04 -2.73 -9.58
CA HIS A 310 16.84 -3.63 -10.73
C HIS A 310 16.35 -5.06 -10.41
N GLN A 311 15.81 -5.30 -9.23
CA GLN A 311 15.33 -6.64 -8.86
C GLN A 311 13.83 -6.87 -9.06
N TYR A 312 13.09 -5.93 -9.64
CA TYR A 312 11.64 -5.87 -9.39
C TYR A 312 10.79 -6.88 -10.16
N PHE A 313 11.13 -7.19 -11.41
CA PHE A 313 10.46 -8.27 -12.16
C PHE A 313 11.10 -9.64 -11.98
N GLN A 314 12.31 -9.68 -11.41
CA GLN A 314 12.97 -10.95 -11.10
C GLN A 314 12.31 -11.60 -9.89
N ASN A 315 11.97 -12.88 -10.06
CA ASN A 315 11.34 -13.71 -9.04
C ASN A 315 9.91 -13.30 -8.65
N LEU A 316 9.19 -12.59 -9.54
CA LEU A 316 7.74 -12.46 -9.40
C LEU A 316 7.11 -13.85 -9.38
N GLN A 317 6.23 -14.08 -8.43
CA GLN A 317 5.53 -15.35 -8.26
C GLN A 317 4.12 -15.22 -8.86
N PRO A 318 3.59 -16.23 -9.55
CA PRO A 318 2.20 -16.20 -10.02
C PRO A 318 1.25 -16.04 -8.83
N VAL A 319 0.21 -15.21 -8.99
CA VAL A 319 -0.81 -15.03 -7.96
C VAL A 319 -1.81 -16.20 -8.04
N PRO A 320 -2.04 -16.97 -6.96
CA PRO A 320 -2.99 -18.07 -6.99
C PRO A 320 -4.40 -17.61 -7.42
N GLY A 321 -4.98 -18.29 -8.40
CA GLY A 321 -6.30 -17.97 -8.96
C GLY A 321 -6.29 -16.93 -10.10
N TYR A 322 -5.14 -16.35 -10.43
CA TYR A 322 -4.98 -15.38 -11.52
C TYR A 322 -3.86 -15.81 -12.47
N ASN A 323 -4.23 -16.50 -13.55
CA ASN A 323 -3.28 -17.21 -14.43
C ASN A 323 -2.23 -16.32 -15.10
N ASP A 324 -2.54 -15.03 -15.30
CA ASP A 324 -1.69 -14.09 -16.05
C ASP A 324 -1.17 -12.95 -15.18
N ILE A 325 -1.18 -13.11 -13.86
CA ILE A 325 -0.74 -12.07 -12.92
C ILE A 325 0.38 -12.65 -12.06
N SER A 326 1.42 -11.85 -11.86
CA SER A 326 2.49 -12.18 -10.92
C SER A 326 2.73 -11.04 -9.95
N MET A 327 3.16 -11.40 -8.74
CA MET A 327 3.38 -10.50 -7.63
C MET A 327 4.71 -10.76 -6.94
N LYS A 328 5.29 -9.71 -6.34
CA LYS A 328 6.43 -9.80 -5.41
C LYS A 328 6.15 -8.93 -4.20
N CYS A 329 6.40 -9.47 -3.01
CA CYS A 329 6.43 -8.70 -1.76
C CYS A 329 7.86 -8.25 -1.46
N ILE A 330 8.02 -7.01 -1.03
CA ILE A 330 9.28 -6.37 -0.68
C ILE A 330 9.13 -5.75 0.71
N PRO A 331 9.96 -6.12 1.69
CA PRO A 331 9.96 -5.43 2.97
C PRO A 331 10.50 -4.00 2.81
N MET A 332 9.87 -3.01 3.45
CA MET A 332 10.32 -1.61 3.38
C MET A 332 11.66 -1.38 4.08
N PHE A 333 11.96 -2.19 5.10
CA PHE A 333 13.18 -2.12 5.88
C PHE A 333 13.96 -3.42 5.72
N ASN A 334 15.25 -3.33 5.45
CA ASN A 334 16.11 -4.50 5.53
C ASN A 334 16.25 -4.85 7.02
N ASN A 335 15.78 -6.04 7.42
CA ASN A 335 15.93 -6.58 8.78
C ASN A 335 17.39 -6.84 9.21
N ASN A 336 18.38 -6.26 8.51
CA ASN A 336 19.80 -6.37 8.87
C ASN A 336 20.20 -5.45 10.04
N ASP A 337 19.26 -4.72 10.63
CA ASP A 337 19.43 -4.17 11.96
C ASP A 337 19.51 -5.35 12.95
N ASN A 338 20.75 -5.80 13.18
CA ASN A 338 21.21 -6.95 13.97
C ASN A 338 20.83 -6.90 15.48
N THR A 339 19.67 -6.36 15.86
CA THR A 339 19.24 -6.23 17.25
C THR A 339 18.28 -7.33 17.71
N SER A 340 17.95 -8.34 16.90
CA SER A 340 17.16 -9.47 17.39
C SER A 340 17.72 -10.84 16.99
N LYS A 341 18.24 -11.55 18.00
CA LYS A 341 18.29 -13.01 18.00
C LYS A 341 16.84 -13.49 18.11
N ILE A 342 16.20 -13.84 17.00
CA ILE A 342 14.89 -14.51 17.01
C ILE A 342 14.99 -15.72 16.08
N ASP A 343 14.55 -16.86 16.61
CA ASP A 343 14.68 -18.21 16.06
C ASP A 343 14.10 -18.38 14.64
N ASP A 344 14.88 -19.00 13.75
CA ASP A 344 14.64 -19.25 12.31
C ASP A 344 13.44 -20.18 11.96
N ASN A 345 12.43 -20.33 12.81
CA ASN A 345 11.40 -21.38 12.65
C ASN A 345 10.00 -20.92 12.20
N GLN A 346 9.82 -19.74 11.59
CA GLN A 346 8.47 -19.26 11.21
C GLN A 346 8.25 -18.80 9.74
N GLN A 347 9.16 -19.05 8.80
CA GLN A 347 8.94 -18.64 7.39
C GLN A 347 8.16 -19.64 6.50
N HIS A 348 7.63 -20.74 7.04
CA HIS A 348 6.74 -21.63 6.30
C HIS A 348 5.52 -21.96 7.15
N ASN A 349 4.46 -21.14 7.05
CA ASN A 349 3.04 -21.52 7.18
C ASN A 349 2.15 -20.26 7.22
N PHE A 350 1.83 -19.69 6.06
CA PHE A 350 0.73 -18.71 5.94
C PHE A 350 -0.02 -18.90 4.62
N ILE A 351 -0.57 -20.11 4.41
CA ILE A 351 -1.82 -20.33 3.67
C ILE A 351 -2.50 -21.51 4.39
N THR A 352 -3.76 -21.35 4.78
CA THR A 352 -4.63 -22.26 5.56
C THR A 352 -4.54 -22.19 7.09
N SER A 353 -5.46 -21.46 7.72
CA SER A 353 -6.46 -22.06 8.63
C SER A 353 -7.40 -21.02 9.24
N SER A 354 -8.70 -21.26 9.08
CA SER A 354 -9.82 -20.60 9.74
C SER A 354 -10.40 -21.53 10.82
N ILE A 355 -10.83 -20.93 11.94
CA ILE A 355 -11.90 -21.38 12.87
C ILE A 355 -11.65 -22.64 13.71
N GLN A 356 -11.52 -22.46 15.04
CA GLN A 356 -12.25 -23.25 16.04
C GLN A 356 -12.33 -22.53 17.39
N ASP A 357 -13.55 -22.49 17.93
CA ASP A 357 -13.99 -21.81 19.16
C ASP A 357 -13.84 -22.66 20.46
N ASN A 358 -13.89 -21.93 21.59
CA ASN A 358 -14.39 -22.31 22.94
C ASN A 358 -13.46 -23.19 23.83
N ASN A 359 -13.31 -23.04 25.16
CA ASN A 359 -14.14 -22.44 26.23
C ASN A 359 -13.44 -22.57 27.62
N ASN A 360 -13.85 -21.73 28.61
CA ASN A 360 -13.82 -21.91 30.09
C ASN A 360 -12.45 -21.88 30.82
N ASN A 361 -12.26 -21.34 32.05
CA ASN A 361 -13.15 -20.94 33.14
C ASN A 361 -12.39 -20.06 34.19
N ASN A 362 -13.13 -19.19 34.91
CA ASN A 362 -12.98 -18.71 36.31
C ASN A 362 -11.61 -18.79 37.05
N ASN A 363 -11.17 -17.71 37.74
CA ASN A 363 -11.65 -17.32 39.09
C ASN A 363 -10.73 -16.27 39.79
N ASN A 364 -11.35 -15.31 40.48
CA ASN A 364 -11.00 -14.67 41.76
C ASN A 364 -9.58 -14.12 42.10
N ASN A 365 -9.58 -12.79 42.31
CA ASN A 365 -9.39 -12.08 43.60
C ASN A 365 -7.99 -11.61 44.05
N ASN A 366 -8.03 -10.37 44.55
CA ASN A 366 -7.29 -9.77 45.67
C ASN A 366 -6.01 -8.96 45.40
N ASN A 367 -6.22 -7.63 45.33
CA ASN A 367 -5.72 -6.63 46.27
C ASN A 367 -4.32 -6.86 46.91
N ASN A 368 -3.31 -6.07 46.52
CA ASN A 368 -2.53 -5.36 47.54
C ASN A 368 -1.75 -4.14 47.02
N ASN A 369 -1.64 -3.21 47.93
CA ASN A 369 -1.13 -1.85 47.91
C ASN A 369 0.36 -1.84 48.31
N ASN A 370 1.25 -1.12 47.59
CA ASN A 370 2.28 -0.23 48.20
C ASN A 370 3.22 0.41 47.15
N ASN A 371 3.14 1.72 47.03
CA ASN A 371 4.16 2.67 47.53
C ASN A 371 5.65 2.31 47.28
N ASN A 372 6.37 3.08 46.46
CA ASN A 372 7.08 4.31 46.90
C ASN A 372 8.27 4.67 45.98
N ASN A 373 8.44 5.98 45.77
CA ASN A 373 9.67 6.76 45.58
C ASN A 373 10.56 6.65 44.32
N ASN A 374 10.46 7.70 43.51
CA ASN A 374 11.50 8.73 43.26
C ASN A 374 12.95 8.28 43.00
N ASN A 375 13.41 8.52 41.76
CA ASN A 375 14.67 9.20 41.54
C ASN A 375 14.67 9.93 40.18
N ILE A 376 14.31 11.22 40.24
CA ILE A 376 14.51 12.20 39.17
C ILE A 376 15.82 12.91 39.51
N ASN A 377 16.85 12.67 38.72
CA ASN A 377 17.93 13.59 38.36
C ASN A 377 19.04 12.78 37.70
N ASP A 378 19.12 12.83 36.37
CA ASP A 378 20.37 12.73 35.58
C ASP A 378 20.04 12.59 34.09
N LYS A 379 19.42 13.63 33.49
CA LYS A 379 19.34 13.78 32.03
C LYS A 379 19.26 15.26 31.66
N LYS A 380 20.41 15.94 31.61
CA LYS A 380 20.56 17.22 30.88
C LYS A 380 22.03 17.49 30.56
N GLN A 381 22.64 16.66 29.69
CA GLN A 381 23.87 17.02 28.96
C GLN A 381 24.25 16.03 27.84
N LEU A 382 23.26 15.56 27.06
CA LEU A 382 23.50 14.65 25.93
C LEU A 382 22.55 14.94 24.76
N SER A 383 22.35 16.22 24.46
CA SER A 383 21.44 16.67 23.39
C SER A 383 22.05 17.84 22.64
N GLN A 384 23.07 17.59 21.82
CA GLN A 384 23.40 18.46 20.69
C GLN A 384 24.37 17.86 19.64
N GLU A 385 25.00 16.71 19.87
CA GLU A 385 25.90 16.06 18.88
C GLU A 385 25.28 14.88 18.09
N GLN A 386 24.00 14.57 18.27
CA GLN A 386 23.31 13.49 17.52
C GLN A 386 22.46 13.97 16.31
N ALA A 387 22.57 15.24 15.91
CA ALA A 387 21.72 15.82 14.86
C ALA A 387 22.16 15.51 13.41
N ASN A 388 23.27 14.80 13.18
CA ASN A 388 23.78 14.44 11.85
C ASN A 388 23.81 12.92 11.59
N CYS A 389 22.86 12.17 12.14
CA CYS A 389 22.58 10.82 11.63
C CYS A 389 21.79 10.98 10.32
N HIS A 390 22.48 10.93 9.18
CA HIS A 390 21.80 10.83 7.89
C HIS A 390 20.94 9.56 7.91
N ASP A 391 19.62 9.76 7.91
CA ASP A 391 18.62 8.72 7.88
C ASP A 391 18.75 7.96 6.55
N THR A 392 19.49 6.84 6.56
CA THR A 392 19.75 5.98 5.40
C THR A 392 18.53 5.16 5.00
N ARG A 393 17.33 5.58 5.41
CA ARG A 393 16.05 4.96 5.03
C ARG A 393 16.00 4.77 3.52
N SER A 394 15.79 3.51 3.17
CA SER A 394 15.90 2.94 1.85
C SER A 394 15.11 3.75 0.82
N ASN A 395 15.81 4.28 -0.17
CA ASN A 395 15.18 4.71 -1.41
C ASN A 395 14.69 3.45 -2.15
N LEU A 396 13.39 3.34 -2.42
CA LEU A 396 12.85 2.26 -3.27
C LEU A 396 12.68 2.78 -4.69
N ILE A 397 13.32 2.16 -5.68
CA ILE A 397 13.05 2.50 -7.09
C ILE A 397 12.00 1.53 -7.61
N LEU A 398 10.86 1.99 -8.10
CA LEU A 398 9.80 1.14 -8.62
C LEU A 398 9.71 1.28 -10.14
N HIS A 399 10.23 0.30 -10.88
CA HIS A 399 9.99 0.27 -12.31
C HIS A 399 8.53 -0.08 -12.60
N CYS A 400 7.75 0.88 -13.07
CA CYS A 400 6.43 0.64 -13.63
C CYS A 400 6.59 0.11 -15.06
N VAL A 401 5.82 -0.91 -15.44
CA VAL A 401 5.89 -1.47 -16.80
C VAL A 401 5.19 -0.50 -17.75
N GLY A 402 5.81 -0.21 -18.91
CA GLY A 402 5.14 0.48 -20.01
C GLY A 402 5.68 1.86 -20.38
N VAL A 403 6.47 2.52 -19.52
CA VAL A 403 7.04 3.83 -19.83
C VAL A 403 8.49 3.92 -19.36
N MET A 404 9.35 4.41 -20.26
CA MET A 404 10.79 4.51 -20.08
C MET A 404 11.15 5.24 -18.78
N ASN A 405 12.09 4.65 -18.03
CA ASN A 405 12.67 5.11 -16.75
C ASN A 405 11.80 4.84 -15.51
N GLY A 406 12.18 3.86 -14.68
CA GLY A 406 11.39 3.48 -13.49
C GLY A 406 11.09 4.64 -12.55
N PHE A 407 9.87 4.66 -12.01
CA PHE A 407 9.41 5.64 -11.03
C PHE A 407 10.04 5.37 -9.66
N LYS A 408 10.83 6.29 -9.14
CA LYS A 408 11.46 6.13 -7.82
C LYS A 408 10.57 6.69 -6.71
N ILE A 409 10.24 5.84 -5.72
CA ILE A 409 9.57 6.27 -4.49
C ILE A 409 10.57 6.30 -3.33
N ASN A 410 10.87 7.51 -2.88
CA ASN A 410 11.59 7.71 -1.63
C ASN A 410 10.65 7.49 -0.43
N LEU A 411 10.67 6.26 0.09
CA LEU A 411 9.88 5.87 1.26
C LEU A 411 10.26 6.64 2.53
N SER A 412 11.46 7.23 2.62
CA SER A 412 11.88 7.98 3.82
C SER A 412 11.10 9.29 4.00
N LYS A 413 10.53 9.82 2.92
CA LYS A 413 9.66 11.00 2.96
C LYS A 413 8.20 10.65 3.30
N ILE A 414 7.82 9.37 3.17
CA ILE A 414 6.46 8.91 3.45
C ILE A 414 6.36 8.57 4.93
N ILE A 415 5.47 9.26 5.64
CA ILE A 415 5.24 9.04 7.06
C ILE A 415 4.21 7.92 7.21
N PHE A 416 4.72 6.73 7.55
CA PHE A 416 3.94 5.54 7.92
C PHE A 416 3.66 5.48 9.40
#